data_AF-A0A4U9D737-F1
#
_entry.id   AF-A0A4U9D737-F1
#
_cell.length_a   1.000
_cell.length_b   1.000
_cell.length_c   1.000
_cell.angle_alpha   90.00
_cell.angle_beta   90.00
_cell.angle_gamma   90.00
#
_symmetry.space_group_name_H-M   'P 1'
#
loop_
_entity.id
_entity.type
_entity.pdbx_description
1 polymer ?
#
loop_
_entity_poly.entity_id
_entity_poly.type
_entity_poly.pdbx_seq_one_letter_code
_entity_poly.pdbx_strand_id
1 'polypeptide(L)'
;MVRIPAVKSLARAGVAASEQTLIQVQKTLQKEKITAKSVALGRGAILARFDTTDVQLRAREVLVDVLGDKYVVALNLAPATPRWLRLSMPSR
;
A
#
# COMPACT_ATOMS: atom_id res chain seq x y z
N MET A 1 17.18 11.04 -4.09
CA MET A 1 15.89 10.47 -4.58
C MET A 1 15.18 9.85 -3.39
N VAL A 2 13.93 10.19 -3.08
CA VAL A 2 13.18 9.54 -1.97
C VAL A 2 12.12 8.63 -2.59
N ARG A 3 12.50 7.40 -2.98
CA ARG A 3 11.50 6.39 -3.38
C ARG A 3 10.70 6.06 -2.12
N ILE A 4 9.36 6.21 -2.15
CA ILE A 4 8.49 5.84 -1.03
C ILE A 4 7.95 4.42 -1.32
N PRO A 5 8.40 3.39 -0.59
CA PRO A 5 7.90 2.03 -0.77
C PRO A 5 6.43 1.93 -0.30
N ALA A 6 5.50 1.52 -1.17
CA ALA A 6 4.08 1.37 -0.81
C ALA A 6 3.42 0.14 -1.46
N VAL A 7 2.64 -0.61 -0.69
CA VAL A 7 1.73 -1.64 -1.18
C VAL A 7 0.34 -1.03 -1.35
N LYS A 8 -0.33 -1.36 -2.46
CA LYS A 8 -1.74 -1.07 -2.71
C LYS A 8 -2.47 -2.39 -2.87
N SER A 9 -3.45 -2.68 -2.03
CA SER A 9 -4.40 -3.77 -2.28
C SER A 9 -5.70 -3.23 -2.86
N LEU A 10 -6.12 -3.84 -3.95
CA LEU A 10 -7.38 -3.63 -4.66
C LEU A 10 -8.10 -4.98 -4.65
N ALA A 11 -9.42 -5.06 -4.45
CA ALA A 11 -10.05 -6.37 -4.60
C ALA A 11 -10.02 -6.83 -6.07
N ARG A 12 -10.02 -8.14 -6.29
CA ARG A 12 -10.16 -8.71 -7.63
C ARG A 12 -11.64 -8.66 -8.00
N ALA A 13 -11.96 -8.07 -9.15
CA ALA A 13 -13.32 -7.91 -9.70
C ALA A 13 -14.28 -7.09 -8.84
N GLY A 14 -14.28 -5.76 -9.00
CA GLY A 14 -15.41 -4.89 -8.64
C GLY A 14 -15.77 -4.76 -7.15
N VAL A 15 -15.16 -5.52 -6.25
CA VAL A 15 -15.38 -5.40 -4.81
C VAL A 15 -14.47 -4.30 -4.25
N ALA A 16 -15.05 -3.35 -3.52
CA ALA A 16 -14.26 -2.37 -2.80
C ALA A 16 -13.64 -3.02 -1.55
N ALA A 17 -12.37 -2.74 -1.26
CA ALA A 17 -11.83 -3.04 0.05
C ALA A 17 -12.70 -2.36 1.12
N SER A 18 -12.96 -3.07 2.22
CA SER A 18 -13.81 -2.61 3.32
C SER A 18 -13.00 -2.43 4.59
N GLU A 19 -13.64 -1.90 5.64
CA GLU A 19 -13.03 -1.82 6.97
C GLU A 19 -12.65 -3.20 7.53
N GLN A 20 -13.41 -4.25 7.18
CA GLN A 20 -13.06 -5.62 7.57
C GLN A 20 -11.76 -6.06 6.90
N THR A 21 -11.59 -5.76 5.61
CA THR A 21 -10.32 -6.01 4.91
C THR A 21 -9.17 -5.22 5.55
N LEU A 22 -9.43 -3.96 5.97
CA LEU A 22 -8.43 -3.12 6.63
C LEU A 22 -7.96 -3.74 7.96
N ILE A 23 -8.90 -4.19 8.79
CA ILE A 23 -8.61 -4.86 10.06
C ILE A 23 -7.82 -6.15 9.81
N GLN A 24 -8.21 -6.94 8.81
CA GLN A 24 -7.49 -8.16 8.45
C GLN A 24 -6.04 -7.86 8.03
N VAL A 25 -5.83 -6.84 7.19
CA VAL A 25 -4.48 -6.39 6.79
C VAL A 25 -3.66 -5.98 8.01
N GLN A 26 -4.20 -5.16 8.91
CA GLN A 26 -3.49 -4.71 10.11
C GLN A 26 -3.11 -5.88 11.03
N LYS A 27 -4.04 -6.81 11.28
CA LYS A 27 -3.78 -8.00 12.09
C LYS A 27 -2.72 -8.90 11.48
N THR A 28 -2.76 -9.11 10.17
CA THR A 28 -1.77 -9.92 9.46
C THR A 28 -0.37 -9.30 9.57
N LEU A 29 -0.25 -7.99 9.33
CA LEU A 29 1.04 -7.28 9.46
C LEU A 29 1.57 -7.37 10.91
N GLN A 30 0.69 -7.21 11.91
CA GLN A 30 1.07 -7.34 13.32
C GLN A 30 1.54 -8.75 13.67
N LYS A 31 0.83 -9.79 13.22
CA LYS A 31 1.15 -11.19 13.47
C LYS A 31 2.54 -11.56 12.93
N GLU A 32 2.86 -11.08 11.72
CA GLU A 32 4.15 -11.31 11.08
C GLU A 32 5.26 -10.33 11.52
N LYS A 33 4.97 -9.46 12.51
CA LYS A 33 5.89 -8.44 13.02
C LYS A 33 6.41 -7.49 11.94
N ILE A 34 5.56 -7.17 10.97
CA ILE A 34 5.85 -6.25 9.87
C ILE A 34 5.35 -4.85 10.24
N THR A 35 6.27 -3.93 10.50
CA THR A 35 5.93 -2.54 10.81
C THR A 35 5.57 -1.77 9.54
N ALA A 36 4.34 -1.27 9.47
CA ALA A 36 3.91 -0.32 8.46
C ALA A 36 4.00 1.12 8.99
N LYS A 37 4.46 2.06 8.15
CA LYS A 37 4.43 3.50 8.45
C LYS A 37 3.01 4.05 8.49
N SER A 38 2.12 3.49 7.67
CA SER A 38 0.71 3.85 7.62
C SER A 38 -0.08 2.77 6.91
N VAL A 39 -1.31 2.52 7.34
CA VAL A 39 -2.28 1.67 6.63
C VAL A 39 -3.60 2.42 6.59
N ALA A 40 -4.11 2.70 5.39
CA ALA A 40 -5.33 3.49 5.21
C ALA A 40 -6.26 2.86 4.17
N LEU A 41 -7.57 2.91 4.43
CA LEU A 41 -8.60 2.58 3.45
C LEU A 41 -9.02 3.85 2.71
N GLY A 42 -9.07 3.80 1.38
CA GLY A 42 -9.52 4.92 0.57
C GLY A 42 -9.86 4.52 -0.86
N ARG A 43 -10.97 5.04 -1.39
CA ARG A 43 -11.48 4.75 -2.74
C ARG A 43 -11.56 3.24 -3.04
N GLY A 44 -12.04 2.46 -2.07
CA GLY A 44 -12.17 1.00 -2.19
C GLY A 44 -10.85 0.23 -2.27
N ALA A 45 -9.74 0.83 -1.82
CA ALA A 45 -8.42 0.22 -1.80
C ALA A 45 -7.74 0.45 -0.45
N ILE A 46 -6.90 -0.49 -0.02
CA ILE A 46 -6.04 -0.26 1.15
C ILE A 46 -4.64 0.10 0.67
N LEU A 47 -4.10 1.16 1.25
CA LEU A 47 -2.75 1.64 0.99
C LEU A 47 -1.91 1.48 2.26
N ALA A 48 -0.93 0.59 2.20
CA ALA A 48 0.04 0.34 3.26
C ALA A 48 1.42 0.88 2.82
N ARG A 49 2.02 1.75 3.64
CA ARG A 49 3.36 2.32 3.38
C ARG A 49 4.37 1.68 4.31
N PHE A 50 5.58 1.45 3.80
CA PHE A 50 6.65 0.80 4.53
C PHE A 50 7.93 1.61 4.47
N ASP A 51 8.83 1.38 5.42
CA ASP A 51 10.12 2.09 5.51
C ASP A 51 11.07 1.71 4.38
N THR A 52 11.09 0.44 3.98
CA THR A 52 12.02 -0.10 2.99
C THR A 52 11.30 -0.99 1.97
N THR A 53 11.96 -1.18 0.82
CA THR A 53 11.46 -2.07 -0.24
C THR A 53 11.39 -3.52 0.25
N ASP A 54 12.35 -3.97 1.04
CA ASP A 54 12.38 -5.33 1.61
C ASP A 54 11.16 -5.59 2.51
N VAL A 55 10.83 -4.65 3.40
CA VAL A 55 9.64 -4.75 4.26
C VAL A 55 8.37 -4.73 3.40
N GLN A 56 8.33 -3.90 2.35
CA GLN A 56 7.20 -3.86 1.41
C GLN A 56 7.01 -5.19 0.66
N LEU A 57 8.08 -5.81 0.20
CA LEU A 57 8.05 -7.10 -0.49
C LEU A 57 7.55 -8.20 0.44
N ARG A 58 8.08 -8.24 1.67
CA ARG A 58 7.64 -9.21 2.67
C ARG A 58 6.16 -9.04 3.03
N ALA A 59 5.72 -7.79 3.21
CA ALA A 59 4.31 -7.48 3.44
C ALA A 59 3.42 -7.97 2.30
N ARG A 60 3.84 -7.78 1.05
CA ARG A 60 3.09 -8.28 -0.10
C ARG A 60 2.95 -9.79 -0.08
N GLU A 61 4.03 -10.54 0.15
CA GLU A 61 3.99 -12.01 0.15
C GLU A 61 2.94 -12.54 1.13
N VAL A 62 2.99 -12.06 2.37
CA VAL A 62 2.05 -12.47 3.43
C VAL A 62 0.61 -12.03 3.10
N LEU A 63 0.43 -10.81 2.59
CA LEU A 63 -0.91 -10.30 2.29
C LEU A 63 -1.55 -11.01 1.09
N VAL A 64 -0.76 -11.44 0.09
CA VAL A 64 -1.26 -12.28 -1.01
C VAL A 64 -1.77 -13.60 -0.47
N ASP A 65 -1.01 -14.25 0.41
CA ASP A 65 -1.36 -15.53 1.01
C ASP A 65 -2.66 -15.44 1.84
N VAL A 66 -2.78 -14.43 2.70
CA VAL A 66 -3.92 -14.29 3.62
C VAL A 66 -5.19 -13.76 2.94
N LEU A 67 -5.06 -12.82 1.99
CA LEU A 67 -6.22 -12.25 1.31
C LEU A 67 -6.69 -13.14 0.14
N GLY A 68 -5.81 -14.00 -0.37
CA GLY A 68 -6.07 -14.94 -1.45
C GLY A 68 -6.55 -14.27 -2.73
N ASP A 69 -7.17 -15.06 -3.61
CA ASP A 69 -7.60 -14.61 -4.94
C ASP A 69 -8.68 -13.54 -4.95
N LYS A 70 -9.30 -13.28 -3.79
CA LYS A 70 -10.33 -12.22 -3.62
C LYS A 70 -9.72 -10.82 -3.75
N TYR A 71 -8.41 -10.68 -3.52
CA TYR A 71 -7.75 -9.38 -3.59
C TYR A 71 -6.47 -9.42 -4.42
N VAL A 72 -6.29 -8.39 -5.23
CA VAL A 72 -5.04 -8.09 -5.92
C VAL A 72 -4.16 -7.24 -5.00
N VAL A 73 -3.04 -7.81 -4.54
CA VAL A 73 -2.03 -7.09 -3.77
C VAL A 73 -0.89 -6.66 -4.69
N ALA A 74 -0.86 -5.36 -5.01
CA ALA A 74 0.10 -4.75 -5.93
C ALA A 74 1.15 -3.91 -5.19
N LEU A 75 2.38 -3.93 -5.69
CA LEU A 75 3.41 -2.97 -5.27
C LEU A 75 3.15 -1.66 -6.03
N ASN A 76 2.92 -0.57 -5.32
CA ASN A 76 2.86 0.76 -5.90
C ASN A 76 4.16 1.50 -5.58
N LEU A 77 5.14 1.38 -6.47
CA LEU A 77 6.29 2.27 -6.47
C LEU A 77 5.87 3.57 -7.14
N ALA A 78 5.10 4.41 -6.43
CA ALA A 78 4.74 5.72 -6.97
C ALA A 78 6.05 6.46 -7.28
N PRO A 79 6.21 7.06 -8.48
CA PRO A 79 7.34 7.92 -8.75
C PRO A 79 7.29 9.04 -7.72
N ALA A 80 8.33 9.11 -6.89
CA ALA A 80 8.46 10.17 -5.92
C ALA A 80 8.48 11.47 -6.70
N THR A 81 7.44 12.29 -6.55
CA THR A 81 7.31 13.55 -7.26
C THR A 81 8.62 14.31 -7.07
N PRO A 82 9.45 14.42 -8.12
CA PRO A 82 10.77 14.97 -7.96
C PRO A 82 10.61 16.45 -7.57
N ARG A 83 11.54 16.97 -6.77
CA ARG A 83 11.43 18.32 -6.19
C ARG A 83 11.16 19.40 -7.25
N TRP A 84 11.60 19.19 -8.50
CA TRP A 84 11.36 20.10 -9.62
C TRP A 84 9.89 20.31 -9.99
N LEU A 85 8.99 19.34 -9.75
CA LEU A 85 7.55 19.50 -10.01
C LEU A 85 6.81 20.29 -8.91
N ARG A 86 7.43 20.47 -7.73
CA ARG A 86 6.80 21.19 -6.60
C ARG A 86 6.95 22.71 -6.69
N LEU A 87 7.83 23.20 -7.56
CA LEU A 87 8.24 24.62 -7.62
C LEU A 87 7.90 25.32 -8.95
N SER A 88 7.22 24.68 -9.90
CA SER A 88 6.89 25.28 -11.19
C SER A 88 5.37 25.33 -11.42
N MET A 89 4.66 26.12 -10.62
CA MET A 89 3.49 26.83 -11.13
C MET A 89 3.82 28.31 -11.10
N PRO A 90 4.32 28.91 -12.20
CA PRO A 90 4.23 30.35 -12.33
C PRO A 90 2.73 30.67 -12.37
N SER A 91 2.24 31.39 -11.37
CA SER A 91 0.98 32.10 -11.52
C SER A 91 1.14 32.99 -12.74
N ARG A 92 0.26 32.83 -13.73
CA ARG A 92 0.14 33.81 -14.81
C ARG A 92 -0.14 35.18 -14.23
#